data_AF-I0V5Q5-F1
#
_entry.id   AF-I0V5Q5-F1
#
_cell.length_a   1.000
_cell.length_b   1.000
_cell.length_c   1.000
_cell.angle_alpha   90.00
_cell.angle_beta   90.00
_cell.angle_gamma   90.00
#
_symmetry.space_group_name_H-M   'P 1'
#
loop_
_entity.id
_entity.type
_entity.pdbx_description
1 polymer ?
#
loop_
_entity_poly.entity_id
_entity_poly.type
_entity_poly.pdbx_seq_one_letter_code
_entity_poly.pdbx_strand_id
1 'polypeptide(L)' 'MEHHTEAVLMSLTSLRADLDRFVADLREGSVPVARQRALAARLIEVGDLLDEHADQQAAGRNGHGGLTLEDLDDR' A
#
# COMPACT_ATOMS: atom_id res chain seq x y z
N MET A 1 3.18 -6.63 -13.83
CA MET A 1 3.89 -5.84 -12.80
C MET A 1 3.68 -4.34 -13.01
N GLU A 2 3.94 -3.78 -14.20
CA GLU A 2 3.85 -2.33 -14.44
C GLU A 2 2.46 -1.72 -14.14
N HIS A 3 1.37 -2.36 -14.60
CA HIS A 3 0.00 -1.88 -14.32
C HIS A 3 -0.39 -1.88 -12.83
N HIS A 4 0.20 -2.76 -12.02
CA HIS A 4 -0.12 -2.84 -10.59
C HIS A 4 0.64 -1.77 -9.80
N THR A 5 1.91 -1.55 -10.12
CA THR A 5 2.69 -0.44 -9.57
C THR A 5 2.08 0.92 -9.94
N GLU A 6 1.59 1.09 -11.17
CA GLU A 6 0.89 2.31 -11.60
C GLU A 6 -0.38 2.56 -10.76
N ALA A 7 -1.20 1.52 -10.54
CA ALA A 7 -2.41 1.64 -9.72
C ALA A 7 -2.09 2.05 -8.27
N VAL A 8 -1.05 1.46 -7.67
CA VAL A 8 -0.59 1.81 -6.31
C VAL A 8 -0.09 3.26 -6.27
N LEU A 9 0.72 3.67 -7.23
CA LEU A 9 1.24 5.05 -7.31
C LEU A 9 0.13 6.08 -7.48
N MET A 10 -0.87 5.79 -8.31
CA MET A 10 -2.03 6.65 -8.52
C MET A 10 -2.84 6.79 -7.22
N SER A 11 -3.11 5.67 -6.53
CA SER A 11 -3.83 5.65 -5.27
C SER A 11 -3.10 6.44 -4.17
N LEU A 12 -1.79 6.25 -4.02
CA LEU A 12 -0.96 6.98 -3.05
C LEU A 12 -0.90 8.49 -3.36
N THR A 13 -0.78 8.85 -4.65
CA THR A 13 -0.75 10.26 -5.06
C THR A 13 -2.08 10.95 -4.79
N SER A 14 -3.19 10.28 -5.07
CA SER A 14 -4.53 10.79 -4.77
C SER A 14 -4.73 10.93 -3.26
N LEU A 15 -4.34 9.92 -2.47
CA LEU A 15 -4.44 9.95 -1.02
C LEU A 15 -3.62 11.10 -0.42
N ARG A 16 -2.41 11.38 -0.92
CA ARG A 16 -1.60 12.52 -0.47
C ARG A 16 -2.36 13.85 -0.61
N ALA A 17 -2.96 14.10 -1.77
CA ALA A 17 -3.70 15.33 -2.02
C ALA A 17 -4.90 15.50 -1.08
N ASP A 18 -5.61 14.40 -0.81
CA ASP A 18 -6.74 14.41 0.11
C ASP A 18 -6.31 14.61 1.57
N LEU A 19 -5.21 13.98 1.98
CA LEU A 19 -4.65 14.11 3.32
C LEU A 19 -4.19 15.55 3.60
N ASP A 20 -3.51 16.19 2.66
CA ASP A 20 -3.06 17.58 2.82
C ASP A 20 -4.23 18.52 3.12
N ARG A 21 -5.32 18.37 2.36
CA ARG A 21 -6.56 19.14 2.58
C ARG A 21 -7.22 18.78 3.89
N PHE A 22 -7.33 17.50 4.20
CA PHE A 22 -8.01 17.03 5.41
C PHE A 22 -7.28 17.45 6.69
N VAL A 23 -5.94 17.47 6.68
CA VAL A 23 -5.13 17.96 7.81
C VAL A 23 -5.35 19.45 8.05
N ALA A 24 -5.47 20.26 6.99
CA ALA A 24 -5.83 21.66 7.10
C ALA A 24 -7.22 21.83 7.76
N ASP A 25 -8.23 21.13 7.23
CA ASP A 25 -9.59 21.18 7.76
C ASP A 25 -9.64 20.71 9.24
N LEU A 26 -8.89 19.66 9.60
CA LEU A 26 -8.84 19.13 10.97
C LEU A 26 -8.28 20.15 11.97
N ARG A 27 -7.24 20.89 11.57
CA ARG A 27 -6.61 21.93 12.42
C ARG A 27 -7.58 23.08 12.70
N GLU A 28 -8.48 23.36 11.77
CA GLU A 28 -9.53 24.37 11.93
C GLU A 28 -10.73 23.85 12.74
N GLY A 29 -10.73 22.57 13.14
CA GLY A 29 -11.82 21.93 13.88
C GLY A 29 -13.10 21.73 13.06
N SER A 30 -13.01 21.81 11.73
CA SER A 30 -14.15 21.92 10.83
C SER A 30 -14.57 20.59 10.18
N VAL A 31 -13.97 19.46 10.56
CA VAL A 31 -14.20 18.15 9.92
C VAL A 31 -15.26 17.33 10.66
N PRO A 32 -16.42 17.04 10.04
CA PRO A 32 -17.43 16.17 10.63
C PRO A 32 -16.93 14.73 10.82
N VAL A 33 -17.39 14.05 11.88
CA VAL A 33 -17.03 12.64 12.19
C VAL A 33 -17.25 11.70 11.00
N ALA A 34 -18.33 11.89 10.23
CA ALA A 34 -18.58 11.08 9.04
C ALA A 34 -17.45 11.18 8.00
N ARG A 35 -16.89 12.38 7.81
CA ARG A 35 -15.77 12.62 6.89
C ARG A 35 -14.47 12.03 7.45
N GLN A 36 -14.28 12.02 8.77
CA GLN A 36 -13.16 11.34 9.41
C GLN A 36 -13.21 9.82 9.20
N ARG A 37 -14.40 9.21 9.35
CA ARG A 37 -14.60 7.78 9.09
C ARG A 37 -14.38 7.44 7.61
N ALA A 38 -14.82 8.29 6.70
CA ALA A 38 -14.59 8.10 5.27
C ALA A 38 -13.10 8.13 4.91
N LEU A 39 -12.32 9.08 5.47
CA LEU A 39 -10.88 9.07 5.28
C LEU A 39 -10.22 7.82 5.86
N ALA A 40 -10.64 7.38 7.04
CA ALA A 40 -10.11 6.17 7.67
C ALA A 40 -10.34 4.92 6.80
N ALA A 41 -11.54 4.75 6.24
CA ALA A 41 -11.82 3.66 5.31
C ALA A 41 -10.91 3.70 4.08
N ARG A 42 -10.71 4.88 3.49
CA ARG A 42 -9.83 5.07 2.34
C ARG A 42 -8.36 4.78 2.63
N LEU A 43 -7.88 5.12 3.84
CA LEU A 43 -6.53 4.79 4.28
C LEU A 43 -6.30 3.28 4.38
N ILE A 44 -7.32 2.54 4.86
CA ILE A 44 -7.29 1.08 4.92
C ILE A 44 -7.21 0.49 3.50
N GLU A 45 -8.10 0.91 2.59
CA GLU A 45 -8.13 0.41 1.21
C GLU A 45 -6.79 0.64 0.47
N VAL A 46 -6.19 1.82 0.62
CA VAL A 46 -4.88 2.12 0.00
C VAL A 46 -3.75 1.32 0.69
N GLY A 47 -3.86 1.09 1.99
CA GLY A 47 -2.94 0.24 2.75
C GLY A 47 -2.97 -1.21 2.27
N ASP A 48 -4.16 -1.78 2.10
CA ASP A 48 -4.35 -3.14 1.58
C ASP A 48 -3.76 -3.30 0.18
N LEU A 49 -3.97 -2.30 -0.70
CA LEU A 49 -3.38 -2.30 -2.04
C LEU A 49 -1.85 -2.25 -2.02
N LEU A 50 -1.27 -1.48 -1.09
CA LEU A 50 0.18 -1.38 -0.94
C LEU A 50 0.79 -2.68 -0.40
N ASP A 51 0.10 -3.35 0.53
CA ASP A 51 0.50 -4.63 1.09
C ASP A 51 0.48 -5.73 0.02
N GLU A 52 -0.59 -5.81 -0.78
CA GLU A 52 -0.68 -6.72 -1.92
C GLU A 52 0.47 -6.50 -2.92
N HIS A 53 0.81 -5.24 -3.21
CA HIS A 53 1.97 -4.95 -4.05
C HIS A 53 3.27 -5.46 -3.43
N ALA A 54 3.46 -5.29 -2.12
CA ALA A 54 4.66 -5.77 -1.42
C ALA A 54 4.79 -7.29 -1.50
N ASP A 55 3.70 -8.02 -1.29
CA ASP A 55 3.64 -9.48 -1.43
C ASP A 55 3.98 -9.94 -2.84
N GLN A 56 3.42 -9.30 -3.87
CA GLN A 56 3.74 -9.61 -5.27
C GLN A 56 5.22 -9.35 -5.59
N GLN A 57 5.82 -8.29 -5.04
CA GLN A 57 7.24 -8.00 -5.23
C GLN A 57 8.13 -9.03 -4.52
N ALA A 58 7.74 -9.48 -3.33
CA ALA A 58 8.44 -10.53 -2.62
C ALA A 58 8.37 -11.87 -3.38
N ALA A 59 7.19 -12.26 -3.86
CA ALA A 59 7.00 -13.47 -4.66
C ALA A 59 7.76 -13.42 -5.99
N GLY A 60 7.73 -12.28 -6.69
CA GLY A 60 8.44 -12.07 -7.95
C GLY A 60 9.97 -12.06 -7.80
N ARG A 61 10.50 -11.58 -6.67
CA ARG A 61 11.93 -11.63 -6.34
C ARG A 61 12.42 -13.00 -5.92
N ASN A 62 11.56 -13.82 -5.31
CA ASN A 62 11.89 -15.20 -4.90
C ASN A 62 11.76 -16.23 -6.04
N GLY A 63 11.29 -15.84 -7.23
CA GLY A 63 11.15 -16.71 -8.40
C GLY A 63 12.45 -17.07 -9.13
N HIS A 64 13.63 -16.67 -8.63
CA HIS A 64 14.94 -16.95 -9.24
C HIS A 64 16.02 -17.37 -8.22
N GLY A 65 15.63 -18.15 -7.21
CA GLY A 65 16.57 -18.61 -6.20
C GLY A 65 15.97 -19.54 -5.16
N GLY A 66 15.12 -20.47 -5.59
CA GLY A 66 14.82 -21.64 -4.76
C GLY A 66 16.02 -22.58 -4.81
N LEU A 67 17.01 -22.37 -3.94
CA LEU A 67 17.84 -23.49 -3.50
C LEU A 67 16.87 -24.46 -2.84
N THR A 68 16.65 -25.60 -3.49
CA THR A 68 15.89 -26.69 -2.90
C THR A 68 16.64 -27.16 -1.65
N LEU A 69 15.91 -27.71 -0.68
CA LEU A 69 16.47 -28.33 0.52
C LEU A 69 17.43 -29.51 0.22
N GLU A 70 17.68 -29.83 -1.05
CA GLU A 70 18.58 -30.88 -1.53
C GLU A 70 20.06 -30.45 -1.57
N ASP A 71 20.39 -29.16 -1.55
CA ASP A 71 21.79 -28.68 -1.55
C ASP A 71 22.47 -28.70 -0.16
N LEU A 72 21.78 -29.18 0.88
CA LEU A 72 22.31 -29.25 2.25
C LEU A 72 22.91 -30.61 2.63
N ASP A 73 22.83 -31.62 1.76
CA ASP A 73 23.26 -33.00 2.07
C ASP A 73 24.57 -33.46 1.40
N ASP A 74 25.26 -32.61 0.64
CA ASP A 74 26.61 -32.92 0.13
C ASP A 74 27.68 -32.18 0.96
N ARG A 75 28.00 -32.75 2.13
CA ARG A 75 29.22 -32.46 2.89
C ARG A 75 29.99 -33.73 3.22
#